data_AF-A0A534AAF1-F1
#
_entry.id   AF-A0A534AAF1-F1
#
_cell.length_a   1.000
_cell.length_b   1.000
_cell.length_c   1.000
_cell.angle_alpha   90.00
_cell.angle_beta   90.00
_cell.angle_gamma   90.00
#
_symmetry.space_group_name_H-M   'P 1'
#
loop_
_entity.id
_entity.type
_entity.pdbx_description
1 polymer ?
#
loop_
_entity_poly.entity_id
_entity_poly.type
_entity_poly.pdbx_seq_one_letter_code
_entity_poly.pdbx_strand_id
1 'polypeptide(L)' 'MHDDWVRQIDLELDGELSLTERAALARHLATCRPKAEALIGRLLERYPEAPELQHVRPR' A
#
# COMPACT_ATOMS: atom_id res chain seq x y z
N MET A 1 4.72 3.30 16.76
CA MET A 1 5.33 3.76 15.49
C MET A 1 5.37 2.66 14.41
N HIS A 2 4.49 1.66 14.46
CA HIS A 2 4.15 0.80 13.31
C HIS A 2 2.71 1.10 12.81
N ASP A 3 1.86 1.76 13.58
CA ASP A 3 0.45 1.95 13.20
C ASP A 3 0.21 3.09 12.21
N ASP A 4 1.08 4.10 12.16
CA ASP A 4 0.88 5.29 11.31
C ASP A 4 0.93 4.99 9.81
N TRP A 5 1.69 3.98 9.37
CA TRP A 5 1.84 3.70 7.95
C TRP A 5 0.70 2.85 7.39
N VAL A 6 0.06 2.01 8.21
CA VAL A 6 -1.14 1.28 7.81
C VAL A 6 -2.26 2.27 7.50
N ARG A 7 -2.44 3.26 8.38
CA ARG A 7 -3.37 4.37 8.15
C ARG A 7 -3.03 5.15 6.88
N GLN A 8 -1.75 5.43 6.60
CA GLN A 8 -1.37 6.10 5.35
C GLN A 8 -1.70 5.28 4.10
N ILE A 9 -1.58 3.95 4.14
CA ILE A 9 -2.00 3.09 3.03
C ILE A 9 -3.51 3.15 2.86
N ASP A 10 -4.29 3.07 3.93
CA ASP A 10 -5.74 3.16 3.84
C ASP A 10 -6.17 4.51 3.24
N LEU A 11 -5.57 5.61 3.70
CA LEU A 11 -5.79 6.95 3.13
C LEU A 11 -5.41 7.03 1.65
N GLU A 12 -4.35 6.34 1.22
CA GLU A 12 -4.00 6.29 -0.21
C GLU A 12 -5.06 5.54 -1.02
N LEU A 13 -5.52 4.39 -0.52
CA LEU A 13 -6.54 3.59 -1.18
C LEU A 13 -7.91 4.27 -1.19
N ASP A 14 -8.20 5.11 -0.19
CA ASP A 14 -9.38 5.96 -0.12
C ASP A 14 -9.24 7.25 -0.96
N GLY A 15 -8.05 7.54 -1.49
CA GLY A 15 -7.77 8.75 -2.27
C GLY A 15 -7.73 10.03 -1.44
N GLU A 16 -7.52 9.91 -0.12
CA GLU A 16 -7.52 11.01 0.84
C GLU A 16 -6.13 11.65 1.04
N LEU A 17 -5.05 11.01 0.56
CA LEU A 17 -3.72 11.60 0.59
C LEU A 17 -3.60 12.76 -0.40
N SER A 18 -2.97 13.85 0.04
CA SER A 18 -2.51 14.89 -0.86
C SER A 18 -1.42 14.37 -1.80
N LEU A 19 -1.18 15.07 -2.91
CA LEU A 19 -0.14 14.71 -3.88
C LEU A 19 1.25 14.59 -3.24
N THR A 20 1.55 15.44 -2.26
CA THR A 20 2.82 15.44 -1.54
C THR A 20 2.98 14.20 -0.66
N GLU A 21 1.92 13.83 0.06
CA GLU A 21 1.90 12.64 0.92
C GLU A 21 2.01 11.36 0.09
N ARG A 22 1.29 11.31 -1.02
CA ARG A 22 1.42 10.26 -2.05
C ARG A 22 2.84 10.08 -2.54
N ALA A 23 3.50 11.18 -2.91
CA ALA A 23 4.87 11.12 -3.40
C ALA A 23 5.84 10.63 -2.30
N ALA A 24 5.61 11.00 -1.04
CA ALA A 24 6.39 10.52 0.08
C ALA A 24 6.18 9.01 0.33
N LEU A 25 4.93 8.56 0.31
CA LEU A 25 4.58 7.14 0.45
C LEU A 25 5.22 6.31 -0.67
N ALA A 26 5.11 6.74 -1.93
CA ALA A 26 5.71 6.06 -3.07
C ALA A 26 7.24 5.92 -2.94
N ARG A 27 7.95 6.99 -2.54
CA ARG A 27 9.40 6.93 -2.28
C ARG A 27 9.75 5.96 -1.15
N HIS A 28 8.92 5.91 -0.11
CA HIS A 28 9.14 5.01 1.01
C HIS A 28 8.94 3.54 0.63
N LEU A 29 7.86 3.24 -0.12
CA LEU A 29 7.58 1.89 -0.61
C LEU A 29 8.67 1.37 -1.54
N ALA A 30 9.27 2.25 -2.36
CA ALA A 30 10.38 1.90 -3.24
C ALA A 30 11.64 1.41 -2.49
N THR A 31 11.80 1.78 -1.22
CA THR A 31 13.00 1.43 -0.42
C THR A 31 12.72 0.48 0.74
N CYS A 32 11.44 0.14 1.01
CA CYS A 32 11.03 -0.62 2.18
C CYS A 32 10.17 -1.84 1.81
N ARG A 33 10.83 -2.97 1.50
CA ARG A 33 10.17 -4.22 1.09
C ARG A 33 9.03 -4.69 2.02
N PRO A 34 9.20 -4.75 3.36
CA PRO A 34 8.12 -5.21 4.25
C PRO A 34 6.85 -4.35 4.16
N LYS A 35 6.99 -3.05 3.92
CA LYS A 35 5.84 -2.16 3.75
C LYS A 35 5.20 -2.28 2.38
N ALA A 36 6.00 -2.52 1.34
CA ALA A 36 5.48 -2.83 0.01
C ALA A 36 4.65 -4.14 0.02
N GLU A 37 5.15 -5.17 0.72
CA GLU A 37 4.42 -6.44 0.92
C GLU A 37 3.10 -6.21 1.69
N ALA A 38 3.11 -5.35 2.71
CA ALA A 38 1.88 -5.01 3.43
C ALA A 38 0.86 -4.22 2.60
N LEU A 39 1.31 -3.30 1.72
CA LEU A 39 0.43 -2.63 0.76
C LEU A 39 -0.22 -3.65 -0.17
N ILE A 40 0.56 -4.60 -0.69
CA ILE A 40 0.04 -5.69 -1.52
C ILE A 40 -1.00 -6.52 -0.77
N GLY A 41 -0.73 -6.86 0.50
CA GLY A 41 -1.69 -7.57 1.35
C GLY A 41 -3.02 -6.82 1.49
N ARG A 42 -2.95 -5.51 1.77
CA ARG A 42 -4.14 -4.63 1.84
C ARG A 42 -4.90 -4.55 0.51
N LEU A 43 -4.18 -4.44 -0.60
CA LEU A 43 -4.75 -4.43 -1.94
C LEU A 43 -5.48 -5.76 -2.24
N LEU A 44 -4.90 -6.90 -1.86
CA LEU A 44 -5.53 -8.22 -2.01
C LEU A 44 -6.80 -8.37 -1.16
N GLU A 45 -6.80 -7.83 0.06
CA GLU A 45 -7.97 -7.83 0.94
C GLU A 45 -9.09 -6.95 0.38
N ARG A 46 -8.75 -5.80 -0.20
CA ARG A 46 -9.71 -4.80 -0.68
C ARG A 46 -10.23 -5.08 -2.09
N TYR A 47 -9.40 -5.67 -2.95
CA TYR A 47 -9.69 -5.95 -4.36
C TYR A 47 -9.34 -7.40 -4.73
N PRO A 48 -10.00 -8.40 -4.13
CA PRO A 48 -9.66 -9.81 -4.36
C PRO A 48 -9.87 -10.26 -5.81
N GLU A 49 -10.74 -9.58 -6.55
CA GLU A 49 -11.04 -9.85 -7.96
C GLU A 49 -10.05 -9.20 -8.94
N ALA A 50 -9.20 -8.28 -8.50
CA ALA A 50 -8.29 -7.54 -9.39
C ALA A 50 -7.27 -8.48 -10.06
N PRO A 51 -7.32 -8.66 -11.39
CA PRO A 51 -6.48 -9.64 -12.09
C PRO A 51 -4.99 -9.37 -11.96
N GLU A 52 -4.59 -8.10 -11.85
CA GLU A 52 -3.20 -7.69 -11.62
C GLU A 52 -2.64 -8.12 -10.27
N LEU A 53 -3.50 -8.37 -9.28
CA LEU A 53 -3.08 -8.81 -7.94
C LEU A 53 -3.02 -10.34 -7.81
N GLN A 54 -3.68 -11.09 -8.70
CA GLN A 54 -3.75 -12.57 -8.63
C GLN A 54 -2.38 -13.26 -8.73
N HIS A 55 -1.39 -12.59 -9.32
CA HIS A 55 -0.03 -13.09 -9.45
C HIS A 55 0.92 -12.60 -8.35
N VAL A 56 0.48 -11.66 -7.52
CA VAL A 56 1.30 -11.08 -6.48
C VAL A 56 1.11 -11.90 -5.21
N ARG A 57 2.02 -12.83 -4.94
CA ARG A 57 2.05 -13.54 -3.65
C ARG A 57 2.96 -12.79 -2.68
N PRO A 58 2.43 -12.17 -1.61
CA PRO A 58 3.28 -11.73 -0.51
C PRO A 58 3.98 -12.97 0.08
N ARG A 59 5.29 -12.86 0.33
CA ARG A 59 6.15 -13.99 0.70
C ARG A 59 6.10 -14.30 2.18
#